data_AF-A0A3E3K648-F1
#
_entry.id   AF-A0A3E3K648-F1
#
_cell.length_a   1.000
_cell.length_b   1.000
_cell.length_c   1.000
_cell.angle_alpha   90.00
_cell.angle_beta   90.00
_cell.angle_gamma   90.00
#
_symmetry.space_group_name_H-M   'P 1'
#
loop_
_entity.id
_entity.type
_entity.pdbx_description
1 polymer ?
#
loop_
_entity_poly.entity_id
_entity_poly.type
_entity_poly.pdbx_seq_one_letter_code
_entity_poly.pdbx_strand_id
1 'polypeptide(L)'
;MKKKNRIFGKVLMVLMIAFFYVPILYMIVFSFNDGKSLTSFSGFSLRWYRHMLESQDMMTALYTTFSIAILATMIATVVGTVAAIGLSSSRKVIRNLMEQVNNLPMMNPEIVTAIGFMLLFITFKIEKGYVTMLLAHIAFCIPYVMLSVMPKIRSLDPNLADAAMDLGATPFKALTKVIVPQITPGILSGALIAFTMSVDDFIISYFVTGRGVKNLSIVVYTMSKRVNPSINAVSTLVVVIITLVLLMINLVPVLAAKKSRKTNAMSHRHKLIPALAVCCVVAVVVATLKHSSGGADRPFEGQTLHIYNWGEYTGENIIGDFEEETGATVVMENFDSNEQMYIKVANGEAYDILVPSDYMIQRLIEEGYLQKLDKSKLDCFDKLSEDVLGLPYDPDNDYSIPYFWGTVGIVYDKTKVDLKDLEREGYNIFLDQKYKGDVYLYDSERDSFMMALKALGYSMNTENQAELNEAYDWLVTCVETMDTEIVTDEIIDNMAQGRKALGLIYSGDASYVMAENEDMGYYMPDTGTNLWSDAMVIPKNAKNPELAHAFINYASDYDGAYDNSGYVGYTSSNQEVMDDLSGKGGDYEGINAYIPRTDNENDEVFVYNAETKKIISDLWSRVKIAASNAG
;
A
#
# COMPACT_ATOMS: atom_id res chain seq x y z
N MET A 1 14.09 46.02 -23.79
CA MET A 1 13.56 44.64 -23.78
C MET A 1 13.97 43.77 -22.57
N LYS A 2 15.06 44.06 -21.81
CA LYS A 2 15.51 43.21 -20.67
C LYS A 2 14.67 43.24 -19.38
N LYS A 3 13.79 44.23 -19.17
CA LYS A 3 12.99 44.36 -17.91
C LYS A 3 11.69 43.53 -17.91
N LYS A 4 11.01 43.39 -19.05
CA LYS A 4 9.71 42.67 -19.15
C LYS A 4 9.88 41.15 -18.95
N ASN A 5 10.95 40.57 -19.49
CA ASN A 5 11.25 39.13 -19.31
C ASN A 5 11.64 38.77 -17.86
N ARG A 6 12.12 39.74 -17.06
CA ARG A 6 12.40 39.53 -15.63
C ARG A 6 11.14 39.47 -14.77
N ILE A 7 10.07 40.18 -15.15
CA ILE A 7 8.80 40.13 -14.43
C ILE A 7 8.09 38.83 -14.77
N PHE A 8 8.01 38.47 -16.05
CA PHE A 8 7.46 37.20 -16.50
C PHE A 8 8.18 36.01 -15.85
N GLY A 9 9.53 35.99 -15.86
CA GLY A 9 10.29 34.92 -15.21
C GLY A 9 10.09 34.85 -13.69
N LYS A 10 9.91 35.98 -13.01
CA LYS A 10 9.59 35.99 -11.57
C LYS A 10 8.17 35.48 -11.29
N VAL A 11 7.20 35.87 -12.11
CA VAL A 11 5.82 35.38 -12.00
C VAL A 11 5.78 33.88 -12.26
N LEU A 12 6.43 33.39 -13.32
CA LEU A 12 6.53 31.96 -13.61
C LEU A 12 7.20 31.19 -12.46
N MET A 13 8.29 31.71 -11.90
CA MET A 13 8.96 31.11 -10.74
C MET A 13 8.04 31.07 -9.51
N VAL A 14 7.30 32.14 -9.21
CA VAL A 14 6.33 32.17 -8.10
C VAL A 14 5.20 31.17 -8.35
N LEU A 15 4.67 31.08 -9.57
CA LEU A 15 3.65 30.10 -9.93
C LEU A 15 4.16 28.67 -9.82
N MET A 16 5.39 28.39 -10.24
CA MET A 16 6.01 27.08 -10.07
C MET A 16 6.19 26.73 -8.59
N ILE A 17 6.66 27.66 -7.76
CA ILE A 17 6.76 27.46 -6.32
C ILE A 17 5.36 27.22 -5.73
N ALA A 18 4.37 28.03 -6.08
CA ALA A 18 3.00 27.83 -5.60
C ALA A 18 2.46 26.46 -6.00
N PHE A 19 2.66 26.05 -7.26
CA PHE A 19 2.21 24.75 -7.77
C PHE A 19 2.78 23.57 -6.97
N PHE A 20 4.07 23.60 -6.59
CA PHE A 20 4.66 22.52 -5.79
C PHE A 20 4.32 22.58 -4.30
N TYR A 21 4.21 23.78 -3.71
CA TYR A 21 4.06 23.92 -2.26
C TYR A 21 2.61 24.07 -1.78
N VAL A 22 1.67 24.52 -2.63
CA VAL A 22 0.26 24.66 -2.23
C VAL A 22 -0.39 23.30 -1.90
N PRO A 23 -0.22 22.21 -2.68
CA PRO A 23 -0.75 20.90 -2.31
C PRO A 23 -0.20 20.38 -0.98
N ILE A 24 1.09 20.61 -0.71
CA ILE A 24 1.73 20.24 0.56
C ILE A 24 1.11 21.03 1.71
N LEU A 25 0.90 22.34 1.53
CA LEU A 25 0.23 23.18 2.53
C LEU A 25 -1.23 22.75 2.75
N TYR A 26 -1.94 22.38 1.69
CA TYR A 26 -3.32 21.87 1.77
C TYR A 26 -3.37 20.59 2.60
N MET A 27 -2.51 19.62 2.28
CA MET A 27 -2.35 18.37 3.03
C MET A 27 -2.00 18.63 4.51
N ILE A 28 -1.09 19.57 4.81
CA ILE A 28 -0.75 19.96 6.18
C ILE A 28 -1.97 20.52 6.91
N VAL A 29 -2.78 21.36 6.26
CA VAL A 29 -4.00 21.91 6.87
C VAL A 29 -5.01 20.80 7.15
N PHE A 30 -5.26 19.92 6.18
CA PHE A 30 -6.21 18.81 6.32
C PHE A 30 -5.73 17.70 7.27
N SER A 31 -4.43 17.64 7.60
CA SER A 31 -3.95 16.78 8.68
C SER A 31 -4.53 17.11 10.06
N PHE A 32 -5.06 18.33 10.22
CA PHE A 32 -5.75 18.78 11.43
C PHE A 32 -7.28 18.73 11.29
N ASN A 33 -7.83 18.08 10.25
CA ASN A 33 -9.29 17.96 10.10
C ASN A 33 -9.86 17.01 11.16
N ASP A 34 -11.05 17.29 11.68
CA ASP A 34 -11.75 16.40 12.63
C ASP A 34 -12.56 15.29 11.92
N GLY A 35 -13.05 15.58 10.71
CA GLY A 35 -13.85 14.65 9.90
C GLY A 35 -13.01 13.69 9.06
N LYS A 36 -13.68 12.66 8.52
CA LYS A 36 -13.08 11.69 7.59
C LYS A 36 -12.94 12.22 6.15
N SER A 37 -13.51 13.38 5.85
CA SER A 37 -13.47 13.97 4.51
C SER A 37 -12.10 14.56 4.18
N LEU A 38 -11.59 14.27 2.97
CA LEU A 38 -10.36 14.87 2.42
C LEU A 38 -10.60 16.25 1.79
N THR A 39 -11.85 16.65 1.59
CA THR A 39 -12.22 17.86 0.84
C THR A 39 -13.00 18.86 1.68
N SER A 40 -13.73 18.40 2.69
CA SER A 40 -14.49 19.24 3.62
C SER A 40 -13.80 19.36 4.97
N PHE A 41 -13.52 20.59 5.40
CA PHE A 41 -12.90 20.86 6.70
C PHE A 41 -13.98 21.00 7.77
N SER A 42 -14.21 19.94 8.54
CA SER A 42 -15.26 19.84 9.55
C SER A 42 -14.89 20.56 10.86
N GLY A 43 -13.60 20.63 11.19
CA GLY A 43 -13.10 21.23 12.43
C GLY A 43 -11.61 20.99 12.64
N PHE A 44 -11.00 21.68 13.62
CA PHE A 44 -9.60 21.48 13.99
C PHE A 44 -9.46 20.39 15.06
N SER A 45 -8.62 19.38 14.81
CA SER A 45 -8.40 18.24 15.68
C SER A 45 -6.99 17.68 15.56
N LEU A 46 -6.53 16.96 16.60
CA LEU A 46 -5.29 16.18 16.59
C LEU A 46 -5.55 14.67 16.50
N ARG A 47 -6.81 14.28 16.24
CA ARG A 47 -7.25 12.88 16.21
C ARG A 47 -6.37 12.01 15.33
N TRP A 48 -6.07 12.45 14.11
CA TRP A 48 -5.26 11.67 13.16
C TRP A 48 -3.81 11.49 13.59
N TYR A 49 -3.24 12.47 14.30
CA TYR A 49 -1.91 12.32 14.90
C TYR A 49 -1.92 11.34 16.07
N ARG A 50 -3.00 11.33 16.87
CA ARG A 50 -3.17 10.37 17.95
C ARG A 50 -3.34 8.95 17.41
N HIS A 51 -4.24 8.79 16.44
CA HIS A 51 -4.46 7.54 15.70
C HIS A 51 -3.15 7.02 15.07
N MET A 52 -2.36 7.88 14.44
CA MET A 52 -1.06 7.50 13.89
C MET A 52 -0.10 6.97 14.96
N LEU A 53 -0.11 7.54 16.18
CA LEU A 53 0.74 7.10 17.28
C LEU A 53 0.23 5.81 17.96
N GLU A 54 -1.08 5.57 17.92
CA GLU A 54 -1.73 4.36 18.44
C GLU A 54 -1.61 3.19 17.44
N SER A 55 -1.54 3.48 16.13
CA SER A 55 -1.35 2.48 15.08
C SER A 55 0.04 1.84 15.12
N GLN A 56 0.09 0.55 15.48
CA GLN A 56 1.32 -0.26 15.49
C GLN A 56 1.96 -0.34 14.11
N ASP A 57 1.16 -0.47 13.05
CA ASP A 57 1.63 -0.53 11.67
C ASP A 57 2.34 0.76 11.25
N MET A 58 1.75 1.92 11.53
CA MET A 58 2.36 3.22 11.20
C MET A 58 3.65 3.45 12.00
N MET A 59 3.65 3.09 13.28
CA MET A 59 4.85 3.21 14.13
C MET A 59 5.97 2.25 13.73
N THR A 60 5.63 1.01 13.35
CA THR A 60 6.57 0.03 12.82
C THR A 60 7.13 0.47 11.47
N ALA A 61 6.32 1.11 10.63
CA ALA A 61 6.77 1.67 9.37
C ALA A 61 7.73 2.85 9.54
N LEU A 62 7.44 3.75 10.50
CA LEU A 62 8.36 4.82 10.91
C LEU A 62 9.69 4.25 11.39
N TYR A 63 9.65 3.25 12.27
CA TYR A 63 10.85 2.56 12.76
C TYR A 63 11.64 1.95 11.60
N THR A 64 10.98 1.24 10.70
CA THR A 64 11.60 0.58 9.54
C THR A 64 12.29 1.60 8.64
N THR A 65 11.63 2.71 8.29
CA THR A 65 12.21 3.79 7.48
C THR A 65 13.50 4.33 8.08
N PHE A 66 13.46 4.78 9.35
CA PHE A 66 14.63 5.42 9.96
C PHE A 66 15.72 4.41 10.29
N SER A 67 15.39 3.21 10.73
CA SER A 67 16.38 2.18 11.03
C SER A 67 17.13 1.75 9.75
N ILE A 68 16.42 1.48 8.66
CA ILE A 68 17.03 1.15 7.36
C ILE A 68 17.85 2.31 6.84
N ALA A 69 17.30 3.53 6.84
CA ALA A 69 18.03 4.70 6.34
C ALA A 69 19.34 4.95 7.12
N ILE A 70 19.30 4.84 8.44
CA ILE A 70 20.49 5.02 9.29
C ILE A 70 21.51 3.90 9.04
N LEU A 71 21.08 2.63 9.08
CA LEU A 71 21.97 1.48 8.90
C LEU A 71 22.58 1.45 7.50
N ALA A 72 21.75 1.60 6.45
CA ALA A 72 22.20 1.66 5.08
C ALA A 72 23.19 2.80 4.86
N THR A 73 22.89 3.99 5.39
CA THR A 73 23.81 5.14 5.30
C THR A 73 25.13 4.87 5.99
N MET A 74 25.13 4.37 7.23
CA MET A 74 26.37 4.11 7.97
C MET A 74 27.24 3.09 7.23
N ILE A 75 26.65 1.98 6.80
CA ILE A 75 27.37 0.91 6.11
C ILE A 75 27.85 1.40 4.75
N ALA A 76 26.99 2.02 3.94
CA ALA A 76 27.35 2.57 2.63
C ALA A 76 28.42 3.67 2.74
N THR A 77 28.39 4.49 3.79
CA THR A 77 29.42 5.52 4.02
C THR A 77 30.78 4.91 4.25
N VAL A 78 30.86 3.87 5.10
CA VAL A 78 32.11 3.15 5.37
C VAL A 78 32.59 2.44 4.11
N VAL A 79 31.73 1.63 3.48
CA VAL A 79 32.06 0.84 2.29
C VAL A 79 32.45 1.74 1.12
N GLY A 80 31.63 2.76 0.82
CA GLY A 80 31.86 3.71 -0.27
C GLY A 80 33.11 4.57 -0.06
N THR A 81 33.40 4.99 1.17
CA THR A 81 34.64 5.73 1.46
C THR A 81 35.87 4.84 1.28
N VAL A 82 35.84 3.61 1.80
CA VAL A 82 36.94 2.64 1.63
C VAL A 82 37.14 2.31 0.15
N ALA A 83 36.04 2.08 -0.59
CA ALA A 83 36.07 1.83 -2.02
C ALA A 83 36.68 3.03 -2.78
N ALA A 84 36.27 4.26 -2.48
CA ALA A 84 36.80 5.46 -3.13
C ALA A 84 38.31 5.62 -2.91
N ILE A 85 38.79 5.38 -1.67
CA ILE A 85 40.23 5.43 -1.35
C ILE A 85 40.98 4.32 -2.08
N GLY A 86 40.50 3.07 -2.01
CA GLY A 86 41.14 1.94 -2.69
C GLY A 86 41.20 2.11 -4.21
N LEU A 87 40.12 2.61 -4.81
CA LEU A 87 40.04 2.86 -6.25
C LEU A 87 40.98 3.98 -6.69
N SER A 88 41.17 5.01 -5.86
CA SER A 88 42.10 6.11 -6.13
C SER A 88 43.56 5.65 -6.28
N SER A 89 43.95 4.59 -5.58
CA SER A 89 45.29 3.98 -5.65
C SER A 89 45.36 2.78 -6.61
N SER A 90 44.23 2.35 -7.19
CA SER A 90 44.16 1.19 -8.09
C SER A 90 44.57 1.51 -9.53
N ARG A 91 44.94 0.46 -10.29
CA ARG A 91 45.23 0.55 -11.73
C ARG A 91 44.00 1.02 -12.51
N LYS A 92 44.21 1.79 -13.58
CA LYS A 92 43.14 2.41 -14.40
C LYS A 92 42.06 1.43 -14.86
N VAL A 93 42.43 0.20 -15.24
CA VAL A 93 41.48 -0.83 -15.68
C VAL A 93 40.54 -1.27 -14.55
N ILE A 94 41.09 -1.57 -13.38
CA ILE A 94 40.31 -1.98 -12.19
C ILE A 94 39.41 -0.83 -11.75
N ARG A 95 39.96 0.39 -11.72
CA ARG A 95 39.20 1.60 -11.39
C ARG A 95 37.99 1.76 -12.28
N ASN A 96 38.18 1.72 -13.59
CA ASN A 96 37.10 1.92 -14.55
C ASN A 96 36.03 0.82 -14.47
N LEU A 97 36.43 -0.45 -14.32
CA LEU A 97 35.49 -1.56 -14.17
C LEU A 97 34.64 -1.40 -12.92
N MET A 98 35.26 -1.11 -11.77
CA MET A 98 34.56 -0.94 -10.50
C MET A 98 33.68 0.31 -10.50
N GLU A 99 34.13 1.43 -11.08
CA GLU A 99 33.30 2.63 -11.25
C GLU A 99 32.07 2.34 -12.13
N GLN A 100 32.20 1.55 -13.20
CA GLN A 100 31.07 1.14 -14.04
C GLN A 100 30.06 0.28 -13.27
N VAL A 101 30.53 -0.77 -12.58
CA VAL A 101 29.67 -1.64 -11.77
C VAL A 101 28.96 -0.86 -10.68
N ASN A 102 29.70 -0.01 -9.96
CA ASN A 102 29.15 0.85 -8.92
C ASN A 102 28.11 1.83 -9.45
N ASN A 103 28.25 2.34 -10.67
CA ASN A 103 27.31 3.30 -11.22
C ASN A 103 26.05 2.65 -11.82
N LEU A 104 25.98 1.32 -11.94
CA LEU A 104 24.80 0.63 -12.50
C LEU A 104 23.48 1.01 -11.81
N PRO A 105 23.36 1.03 -10.47
CA PRO A 105 22.12 1.41 -9.80
C PRO A 105 21.69 2.85 -10.10
N MET A 106 22.64 3.75 -10.34
CA MET A 106 22.37 5.16 -10.63
C MET A 106 22.07 5.44 -12.12
N MET A 107 22.62 4.62 -13.02
CA MET A 107 22.46 4.81 -14.46
C MET A 107 21.18 4.16 -15.00
N ASN A 108 20.72 3.10 -14.35
CA ASN A 108 19.48 2.43 -14.70
C ASN A 108 18.27 3.18 -14.11
N PRO A 109 17.09 3.08 -14.74
CA PRO A 109 15.85 3.43 -14.08
C PRO A 109 15.71 2.64 -12.76
N GLU A 110 15.28 3.32 -11.70
CA GLU A 110 15.18 2.77 -10.35
C GLU A 110 14.37 1.46 -10.31
N ILE A 111 13.28 1.41 -11.08
CA ILE A 111 12.43 0.22 -11.23
C ILE A 111 13.17 -1.00 -11.77
N VAL A 112 14.14 -0.81 -12.68
CA VAL A 112 14.94 -1.91 -13.25
C VAL A 112 15.88 -2.47 -12.19
N THR A 113 16.48 -1.58 -11.39
CA THR A 113 17.33 -1.96 -10.27
C THR A 113 16.54 -2.72 -9.19
N ALA A 114 15.34 -2.24 -8.86
CA ALA A 114 14.44 -2.86 -7.88
C ALA A 114 14.01 -4.27 -8.30
N ILE A 115 13.53 -4.44 -9.53
CA ILE A 115 13.17 -5.76 -10.10
C ILE A 115 14.40 -6.67 -10.15
N GLY A 116 15.58 -6.13 -10.47
CA GLY A 116 16.84 -6.88 -10.44
C GLY A 116 17.16 -7.45 -9.06
N PHE A 117 17.00 -6.66 -7.98
CA PHE A 117 17.17 -7.15 -6.62
C PHE A 117 16.11 -8.16 -6.22
N MET A 118 14.84 -7.94 -6.58
CA MET A 118 13.76 -8.89 -6.32
C MET A 118 14.07 -10.25 -6.95
N LEU A 119 14.41 -10.27 -8.24
CA LEU A 119 14.77 -11.50 -8.96
C LEU A 119 16.02 -12.17 -8.37
N LEU A 120 17.00 -11.38 -7.93
CA LEU A 120 18.18 -11.90 -7.22
C LEU A 120 17.77 -12.66 -5.95
N PHE A 121 16.97 -12.04 -5.08
CA PHE A 121 16.54 -12.66 -3.83
C PHE A 121 15.69 -13.91 -4.08
N ILE A 122 14.79 -13.88 -5.06
CA ILE A 122 14.01 -15.05 -5.48
C ILE A 122 14.92 -16.18 -5.97
N THR A 123 15.89 -15.86 -6.84
CA THR A 123 16.81 -16.86 -7.43
C THR A 123 17.64 -17.57 -6.36
N PHE A 124 18.09 -16.82 -5.35
CA PHE A 124 18.87 -17.36 -4.24
C PHE A 124 18.01 -17.88 -3.08
N LYS A 125 16.67 -17.89 -3.24
CA LYS A 125 15.71 -18.30 -2.21
C LYS A 125 15.92 -17.58 -0.88
N ILE A 126 16.29 -16.30 -0.96
CA ILE A 126 16.43 -15.43 0.20
C ILE A 126 15.02 -14.92 0.54
N GLU A 127 14.55 -15.24 1.74
CA GLU A 127 13.25 -14.79 2.21
C GLU A 127 13.23 -13.25 2.31
N LYS A 128 12.24 -12.62 1.66
CA LYS A 128 12.09 -11.16 1.64
C LYS A 128 11.65 -10.63 3.01
N GLY A 129 12.11 -9.42 3.34
CA GLY A 129 11.77 -8.70 4.56
C GLY A 129 12.80 -7.60 4.89
N TYR A 130 13.01 -7.34 6.17
CA TYR A 130 13.88 -6.25 6.63
C TYR A 130 15.31 -6.35 6.10
N VAL A 131 15.88 -7.57 6.07
CA VAL A 131 17.28 -7.79 5.65
C VAL A 131 17.46 -7.57 4.14
N THR A 132 16.53 -8.04 3.30
CA THR A 132 16.59 -7.83 1.85
C THR A 132 16.46 -6.34 1.52
N MET A 133 15.58 -5.63 2.21
CA MET A 133 15.46 -4.18 2.11
C MET A 133 16.74 -3.46 2.53
N LEU A 134 17.31 -3.80 3.69
CA LEU A 134 18.58 -3.22 4.14
C LEU A 134 19.72 -3.44 3.14
N LEU A 135 19.87 -4.66 2.60
CA LEU A 135 20.91 -4.98 1.63
C LEU A 135 20.74 -4.21 0.32
N ALA A 136 19.51 -4.11 -0.18
CA ALA A 136 19.21 -3.35 -1.39
C ALA A 136 19.52 -1.85 -1.19
N HIS A 137 19.15 -1.28 -0.04
CA HIS A 137 19.46 0.12 0.30
C HIS A 137 20.96 0.37 0.46
N ILE A 138 21.72 -0.56 1.06
CA ILE A 138 23.18 -0.44 1.13
C ILE A 138 23.77 -0.37 -0.28
N ALA A 139 23.39 -1.30 -1.16
CA ALA A 139 23.88 -1.36 -2.53
C ALA A 139 23.50 -0.10 -3.33
N PHE A 140 22.29 0.42 -3.12
CA PHE A 140 21.79 1.65 -3.72
C PHE A 140 22.50 2.91 -3.20
N CYS A 141 22.89 2.95 -1.93
CA CYS A 141 23.50 4.12 -1.29
C CYS A 141 25.01 4.28 -1.57
N ILE A 142 25.76 3.19 -1.74
CA ILE A 142 27.22 3.22 -1.96
C ILE A 142 27.63 4.17 -3.11
N PRO A 143 26.95 4.16 -4.28
CA PRO A 143 27.31 5.01 -5.40
C PRO A 143 27.19 6.50 -5.10
N TYR A 144 26.16 6.90 -4.36
CA TYR A 144 25.97 8.29 -3.93
C TYR A 144 27.06 8.76 -2.96
N VAL A 145 27.50 7.90 -2.04
CA VAL A 145 28.65 8.19 -1.17
C VAL A 145 29.90 8.40 -2.00
N MET A 146 30.16 7.49 -2.95
CA MET A 146 31.33 7.58 -3.82
C MET A 146 31.32 8.84 -4.69
N LEU A 147 30.16 9.27 -5.18
CA LEU A 147 29.99 10.48 -5.97
C LEU A 147 30.40 11.75 -5.21
N SER A 148 30.26 11.76 -3.87
CA SER A 148 30.69 12.89 -3.03
C SER A 148 32.15 12.77 -2.55
N VAL A 149 32.61 11.56 -2.21
CA VAL A 149 33.95 11.33 -1.66
C VAL A 149 35.04 11.35 -2.75
N MET A 150 34.79 10.75 -3.91
CA MET A 150 35.79 10.58 -4.97
C MET A 150 36.33 11.92 -5.51
N PRO A 151 35.50 12.97 -5.76
CA PRO A 151 36.02 14.29 -6.14
C PRO A 151 36.93 14.91 -5.09
N LYS A 152 36.68 14.67 -3.79
CA LYS A 152 37.53 15.18 -2.71
C LYS A 152 38.88 14.46 -2.67
N ILE A 153 38.89 13.14 -2.83
CA ILE A 153 40.15 12.38 -2.94
C ILE A 153 40.97 12.85 -4.14
N ARG A 154 40.34 13.03 -5.31
CA ARG A 154 41.01 13.50 -6.53
C ARG A 154 41.57 14.92 -6.41
N SER A 155 41.08 15.71 -5.46
CA SER A 155 41.57 17.07 -5.19
C SER A 155 42.75 17.14 -4.21
N LEU A 156 43.11 16.03 -3.55
CA LEU A 156 44.25 15.99 -2.63
C LEU A 156 45.58 15.98 -3.39
N ASP A 157 46.62 16.54 -2.78
CA ASP A 157 47.99 16.35 -3.26
C ASP A 157 48.37 14.86 -3.14
N PRO A 158 48.78 14.19 -4.23
CA PRO A 158 49.13 12.77 -4.22
C PRO A 158 50.20 12.38 -3.20
N ASN A 159 51.06 13.32 -2.79
CA ASN A 159 52.21 13.06 -1.92
C ASN A 159 51.89 13.19 -0.42
N LEU A 160 50.66 13.57 -0.05
CA LEU A 160 50.29 13.80 1.36
C LEU A 160 50.46 12.56 2.24
N ALA A 161 50.16 11.38 1.70
CA ALA A 161 50.33 10.12 2.43
C ALA A 161 51.81 9.80 2.63
N ASP A 162 52.64 9.99 1.61
CA ASP A 162 54.08 9.73 1.64
C ASP A 162 54.79 10.69 2.60
N ALA A 163 54.47 11.99 2.55
CA ALA A 163 55.01 12.98 3.48
C ALA A 163 54.69 12.65 4.95
N ALA A 164 53.51 12.09 5.23
CA ALA A 164 53.16 11.65 6.58
C ALA A 164 53.99 10.44 7.03
N MET A 165 54.25 9.49 6.11
CA MET A 165 55.06 8.31 6.38
C MET A 165 56.54 8.65 6.56
N ASP A 166 57.07 9.61 5.81
CA ASP A 166 58.43 10.15 5.98
C ASP A 166 58.64 10.78 7.37
N LEU A 167 57.58 11.34 7.97
CA LEU A 167 57.58 11.86 9.34
C LEU A 167 57.35 10.76 10.41
N GLY A 168 57.39 9.48 10.03
CA GLY A 168 57.28 8.33 10.94
C GLY A 168 55.85 7.85 11.20
N ALA A 169 54.85 8.30 10.43
CA ALA A 169 53.51 7.72 10.51
C ALA A 169 53.46 6.33 9.86
N THR A 170 52.75 5.38 10.46
CA THR A 170 52.40 4.13 9.77
C THR A 170 51.37 4.39 8.67
N PRO A 171 51.23 3.53 7.63
CA PRO A 171 50.23 3.70 6.58
C PRO A 171 48.81 3.90 7.13
N PHE A 172 48.45 3.15 8.19
CA PHE A 172 47.17 3.30 8.86
C PHE A 172 47.03 4.66 9.59
N LYS A 173 48.12 5.18 10.19
CA LYS A 173 48.12 6.53 10.78
C LYS A 173 48.03 7.61 9.70
N ALA A 174 48.72 7.46 8.57
CA ALA A 174 48.62 8.40 7.45
C ALA A 174 47.18 8.43 6.89
N LEU A 175 46.56 7.27 6.69
CA LEU A 175 45.16 7.17 6.29
C LEU A 175 44.22 7.87 7.28
N THR A 176 44.26 7.47 8.55
CA THR A 176 43.27 7.90 9.55
C THR A 176 43.48 9.32 10.09
N LYS A 177 44.73 9.80 10.15
CA LYS A 177 45.06 11.13 10.69
C LYS A 177 45.32 12.21 9.63
N VAL A 178 45.56 11.83 8.38
CA VAL A 178 45.85 12.80 7.31
C VAL A 178 44.79 12.74 6.22
N ILE A 179 44.61 11.59 5.57
CA ILE A 179 43.71 11.48 4.41
C ILE A 179 42.24 11.61 4.83
N VAL A 180 41.77 10.79 5.77
CA VAL A 180 40.37 10.75 6.22
C VAL A 180 39.87 12.13 6.71
N PRO A 181 40.62 12.88 7.54
CA PRO A 181 40.21 14.23 7.96
C PRO A 181 40.02 15.21 6.78
N GLN A 182 40.86 15.14 5.76
CA GLN A 182 40.78 16.04 4.60
C GLN A 182 39.55 15.74 3.73
N ILE A 183 39.17 14.48 3.59
CA ILE A 183 37.98 14.07 2.83
C ILE A 183 36.70 14.03 3.66
N THR A 184 36.78 14.26 4.98
CA THR A 184 35.61 14.25 5.89
C THR A 184 34.44 15.12 5.42
N PRO A 185 34.64 16.33 4.85
CA PRO A 185 33.52 17.10 4.29
C PRO A 185 32.79 16.37 3.15
N GLY A 186 33.52 15.62 2.31
CA GLY A 186 32.94 14.78 1.27
C GLY A 186 32.25 13.54 1.84
N ILE A 187 32.83 12.90 2.87
CA ILE A 187 32.21 11.77 3.56
C ILE A 187 30.87 12.20 4.17
N LEU A 188 30.82 13.34 4.88
CA LEU A 188 29.59 13.86 5.48
C LEU A 188 28.55 14.22 4.43
N SER A 189 28.94 14.82 3.32
CA SER A 189 28.02 15.11 2.21
C SER A 189 27.50 13.83 1.56
N GLY A 190 28.35 12.82 1.35
CA GLY A 190 27.97 11.53 0.77
C GLY A 190 27.02 10.75 1.68
N ALA A 191 27.33 10.65 2.97
CA ALA A 191 26.46 10.03 3.97
C ALA A 191 25.07 10.64 3.98
N LEU A 192 25.01 11.95 3.79
CA LEU A 192 23.77 12.66 3.82
C LEU A 192 22.90 12.45 2.59
N ILE A 193 23.52 12.45 1.42
CA ILE A 193 22.83 12.12 0.18
C ILE A 193 22.28 10.69 0.30
N ALA A 194 23.10 9.74 0.76
CA ALA A 194 22.67 8.37 1.02
C ALA A 194 21.48 8.30 1.99
N PHE A 195 21.51 9.02 3.10
CA PHE A 195 20.41 9.06 4.05
C PHE A 195 19.13 9.62 3.43
N THR A 196 19.24 10.72 2.70
CA THR A 196 18.10 11.38 2.06
C THR A 196 17.48 10.46 1.01
N MET A 197 18.30 9.85 0.15
CA MET A 197 17.85 8.89 -0.86
C MET A 197 17.22 7.65 -0.23
N SER A 198 17.76 7.15 0.89
CA SER A 198 17.22 5.95 1.53
C SER A 198 15.92 6.19 2.30
N VAL A 199 15.66 7.39 2.82
CA VAL A 199 14.39 7.71 3.49
C VAL A 199 13.26 7.87 2.47
N ASP A 200 13.58 8.45 1.31
CA ASP A 200 12.63 8.76 0.24
C ASP A 200 12.33 7.57 -0.69
N ASP A 201 13.16 6.52 -0.65
CA ASP A 201 13.03 5.38 -1.53
C ASP A 201 11.72 4.60 -1.28
N PHE A 202 10.89 4.56 -2.32
CA PHE A 202 9.71 3.72 -2.41
C PHE A 202 9.95 2.51 -3.31
N ILE A 203 10.55 2.72 -4.48
CA ILE A 203 10.56 1.71 -5.55
C ILE A 203 11.41 0.51 -5.16
N ILE A 204 12.65 0.72 -4.70
CA ILE A 204 13.49 -0.42 -4.29
C ILE A 204 12.83 -1.12 -3.11
N SER A 205 12.39 -0.38 -2.10
CA SER A 205 11.71 -0.87 -0.92
C SER A 205 10.51 -1.77 -1.27
N TYR A 206 9.60 -1.30 -2.12
CA TYR A 206 8.37 -2.01 -2.47
C TYR A 206 8.61 -3.37 -3.13
N PHE A 207 9.61 -3.47 -4.03
CA PHE A 207 9.88 -4.73 -4.73
C PHE A 207 10.71 -5.73 -3.93
N VAL A 208 11.50 -5.27 -2.95
CA VAL A 208 12.35 -6.15 -2.14
C VAL A 208 11.78 -6.44 -0.76
N THR A 209 10.62 -5.86 -0.43
CA THR A 209 9.93 -6.11 0.82
C THR A 209 9.17 -7.44 0.83
N GLY A 210 8.78 -7.87 2.02
CA GLY A 210 7.94 -9.04 2.28
C GLY A 210 7.76 -9.25 3.78
N ARG A 211 6.89 -10.19 4.16
CA ARG A 211 6.60 -10.51 5.56
C ARG A 211 6.16 -9.26 6.32
N GLY A 212 5.21 -8.52 5.75
CA GLY A 212 4.61 -7.31 6.34
C GLY A 212 5.58 -6.20 6.74
N VAL A 213 6.87 -6.30 6.41
CA VAL A 213 7.81 -5.20 6.59
C VAL A 213 7.39 -4.10 5.61
N LYS A 214 7.02 -2.94 6.13
CA LYS A 214 6.66 -1.78 5.31
C LYS A 214 7.49 -0.60 5.81
N ASN A 215 8.04 0.18 4.90
CA ASN A 215 8.56 1.49 5.26
C ASN A 215 7.44 2.51 5.07
N LEU A 216 7.66 3.72 5.55
CA LEU A 216 6.70 4.81 5.51
C LEU A 216 6.25 5.14 4.09
N SER A 217 7.15 5.09 3.11
CA SER A 217 6.82 5.36 1.70
C SER A 217 5.86 4.31 1.14
N ILE A 218 6.03 3.02 1.50
CA ILE A 218 5.09 1.95 1.14
C ILE A 218 3.73 2.15 1.81
N VAL A 219 3.72 2.53 3.10
CA VAL A 219 2.47 2.80 3.83
C VAL A 219 1.71 3.96 3.20
N VAL A 220 2.38 5.09 2.95
CA VAL A 220 1.76 6.26 2.29
C VAL A 220 1.23 5.89 0.90
N TYR A 221 1.98 5.12 0.09
CA TYR A 221 1.49 4.67 -1.21
C TYR A 221 0.26 3.78 -1.10
N THR A 222 0.28 2.80 -0.19
CA THR A 222 -0.84 1.86 -0.01
C THR A 222 -2.09 2.59 0.48
N MET A 223 -1.94 3.48 1.45
CA MET A 223 -3.01 4.33 1.97
C MET A 223 -3.49 5.39 0.96
N SER A 224 -2.69 5.72 -0.06
CA SER A 224 -3.13 6.68 -1.10
C SER A 224 -4.15 6.09 -2.07
N LYS A 225 -4.32 4.77 -2.09
CA LYS A 225 -5.26 4.08 -2.96
C LYS A 225 -6.72 4.16 -2.49
N ARG A 226 -6.97 4.42 -1.20
CA ARG A 226 -8.30 4.75 -0.66
C ARG A 226 -8.27 6.04 0.14
N VAL A 227 -9.43 6.60 0.42
CA VAL A 227 -9.57 7.83 1.21
C VAL A 227 -9.27 7.54 2.69
N ASN A 228 -8.00 7.62 3.09
CA ASN A 228 -7.58 7.50 4.49
C ASN A 228 -7.04 8.84 5.02
N PRO A 229 -7.79 9.58 5.86
CA PRO A 229 -7.38 10.89 6.39
C PRO A 229 -6.06 10.88 7.17
N SER A 230 -5.70 9.75 7.76
CA SER A 230 -4.45 9.55 8.50
C SER A 230 -3.22 9.74 7.61
N ILE A 231 -3.37 9.56 6.29
CA ILE A 231 -2.30 9.82 5.31
C ILE A 231 -1.78 11.26 5.38
N ASN A 232 -2.66 12.23 5.66
CA ASN A 232 -2.28 13.64 5.75
C ASN A 232 -1.38 13.89 6.97
N ALA A 233 -1.67 13.24 8.10
CA ALA A 233 -0.86 13.33 9.31
C ALA A 233 0.53 12.69 9.10
N VAL A 234 0.56 11.47 8.55
CA VAL A 234 1.82 10.76 8.25
C VAL A 234 2.68 11.55 7.25
N SER A 235 2.08 11.97 6.13
CA SER A 235 2.79 12.73 5.08
C SER A 235 3.28 14.09 5.59
N THR A 236 2.51 14.75 6.46
CA THR A 236 2.95 15.98 7.14
C THR A 236 4.18 15.72 8.00
N LEU A 237 4.19 14.63 8.77
CA LEU A 237 5.32 14.24 9.60
C LEU A 237 6.57 13.97 8.75
N VAL A 238 6.44 13.25 7.62
CA VAL A 238 7.54 12.98 6.68
C VAL A 238 8.15 14.29 6.19
N VAL A 239 7.31 15.20 5.67
CA VAL A 239 7.74 16.49 5.14
C VAL A 239 8.45 17.31 6.21
N VAL A 240 7.91 17.34 7.43
CA VAL A 240 8.53 18.05 8.56
C VAL A 240 9.88 17.44 8.92
N ILE A 241 10.00 16.12 9.03
CA ILE A 241 11.26 15.47 9.39
C ILE A 241 12.32 15.68 8.31
N ILE A 242 11.99 15.45 7.04
CA ILE A 242 12.93 15.68 5.92
C ILE A 242 13.37 17.15 5.91
N THR A 243 12.45 18.09 6.07
CA THR A 243 12.76 19.53 6.11
C THR A 243 13.67 19.88 7.29
N LEU A 244 13.39 19.36 8.49
CA LEU A 244 14.21 19.57 9.68
C LEU A 244 15.61 19.00 9.51
N VAL A 245 15.72 17.79 8.95
CA VAL A 245 17.01 17.17 8.63
C VAL A 245 17.76 18.06 7.66
N LEU A 246 17.17 18.41 6.51
CA LEU A 246 17.78 19.29 5.49
C LEU A 246 18.20 20.66 6.05
N LEU A 247 17.40 21.25 6.93
CA LEU A 247 17.74 22.50 7.60
C LEU A 247 18.92 22.34 8.55
N MET A 248 18.91 21.30 9.40
CA MET A 248 20.03 21.01 10.30
C MET A 248 21.33 20.82 9.51
N ILE A 249 21.28 20.07 8.43
CA ILE A 249 22.41 19.86 7.52
C ILE A 249 22.96 21.17 6.98
N ASN A 250 22.10 22.03 6.44
CA ASN A 250 22.56 23.20 5.69
C ASN A 250 23.00 24.32 6.65
N LEU A 251 22.32 24.47 7.78
CA LEU A 251 22.61 25.53 8.74
C LEU A 251 23.75 25.19 9.69
N VAL A 252 23.88 23.95 10.18
CA VAL A 252 24.89 23.59 11.21
C VAL A 252 26.33 23.85 10.73
N PRO A 253 26.76 23.46 9.51
CA PRO A 253 28.10 23.75 8.99
C PRO A 253 28.32 25.26 8.79
N VAL A 254 27.31 25.99 8.31
CA VAL A 254 27.39 27.44 8.08
C VAL A 254 27.52 28.20 9.40
N LEU A 255 26.77 27.80 10.42
CA LEU A 255 26.83 28.37 11.77
C LEU A 255 28.14 27.99 12.47
N ALA A 256 28.61 26.75 12.31
CA ALA A 256 29.90 26.31 12.83
C ALA A 256 31.08 27.09 12.19
N ALA A 257 31.03 27.31 10.87
CA ALA A 257 32.02 28.11 10.15
C ALA A 257 32.02 29.59 10.58
N LYS A 258 30.84 30.18 10.81
CA LYS A 258 30.71 31.56 11.33
C LYS A 258 31.26 31.70 12.75
N LYS A 259 31.05 30.70 13.62
CA LYS A 259 31.54 30.72 15.01
C LYS A 259 33.06 30.53 15.10
N SER A 260 33.63 29.69 14.22
CA SER A 260 35.09 29.48 14.10
C SER A 260 35.86 30.73 13.68
N ARG A 261 35.23 31.68 12.97
CA ARG A 261 35.86 32.93 12.57
C ARG A 261 36.01 33.94 13.73
N LYS A 262 35.39 33.67 14.90
CA LYS A 262 35.32 34.59 16.05
C LYS A 262 36.14 34.16 17.27
N THR A 263 36.68 32.94 17.32
CA THR A 263 37.48 32.46 18.47
C THR A 263 38.64 31.57 18.01
N ASN A 264 39.86 32.10 18.11
CA ASN A 264 41.09 31.31 18.10
C ASN A 264 41.23 30.59 19.45
N ALA A 265 40.78 29.35 19.52
CA ALA A 265 41.25 28.37 20.51
C ALA A 265 40.89 26.97 20.02
N MET A 266 41.91 26.16 19.71
CA MET A 266 41.74 24.73 19.49
C MET A 266 41.16 24.06 20.75
N SER A 267 40.12 23.24 20.61
CA SER A 267 39.97 21.98 21.36
C SER A 267 38.71 21.22 20.91
N HIS A 268 38.92 19.99 20.45
CA HIS A 268 38.12 18.74 20.46
C HIS A 268 36.57 18.68 20.56
N ARG A 269 35.82 19.77 20.74
CA ARG A 269 34.35 19.75 20.95
C ARG A 269 33.50 19.66 19.67
N HIS A 270 34.10 19.74 18.48
CA HIS A 270 33.36 19.87 17.22
C HIS A 270 32.79 18.57 16.65
N LYS A 271 33.18 17.39 17.17
CA LYS A 271 32.66 16.10 16.71
C LYS A 271 31.37 15.64 17.43
N LEU A 272 31.02 16.29 18.54
CA LEU A 272 29.91 15.86 19.39
C LEU A 272 28.54 16.35 18.89
N ILE A 273 28.45 17.46 18.14
CA ILE A 273 27.15 18.08 17.81
C ILE A 273 26.39 17.31 16.70
N PRO A 274 27.02 16.88 15.59
CA PRO A 274 26.35 16.03 14.60
C PRO A 274 26.09 14.62 15.15
N ALA A 275 27.03 14.11 15.97
CA ALA A 275 26.90 12.82 16.63
C ALA A 275 25.78 12.81 17.68
N LEU A 276 25.57 13.90 18.44
CA LEU A 276 24.46 14.03 19.38
C LEU A 276 23.12 14.15 18.65
N ALA A 277 23.04 14.82 17.49
CA ALA A 277 21.80 14.90 16.72
C ALA A 277 21.38 13.52 16.19
N VAL A 278 22.34 12.75 15.66
CA VAL A 278 22.13 11.35 15.25
C VAL A 278 21.82 10.46 16.46
N CYS A 279 22.51 10.62 17.58
CA CYS A 279 22.22 9.87 18.81
C CYS A 279 20.88 10.25 19.44
N CYS A 280 20.38 11.47 19.29
CA CYS A 280 19.05 11.86 19.78
C CYS A 280 17.94 11.28 18.90
N VAL A 281 18.13 11.21 17.57
CA VAL A 281 17.20 10.50 16.67
C VAL A 281 17.22 9.01 16.95
N VAL A 282 18.39 8.40 17.14
CA VAL A 282 18.52 6.99 17.54
C VAL A 282 17.95 6.73 18.93
N ALA A 283 18.12 7.65 19.90
CA ALA A 283 17.56 7.51 21.24
C ALA A 283 16.04 7.65 21.26
N VAL A 284 15.45 8.47 20.40
CA VAL A 284 13.98 8.56 20.24
C VAL A 284 13.42 7.29 19.57
N VAL A 285 14.14 6.72 18.58
CA VAL A 285 13.80 5.46 17.91
C VAL A 285 14.02 4.23 18.81
N VAL A 286 14.94 4.30 19.77
CA VAL A 286 15.18 3.24 20.78
C VAL A 286 14.29 3.41 22.00
N ALA A 287 13.82 4.62 22.32
CA ALA A 287 12.88 4.85 23.42
C ALA A 287 11.47 4.31 23.13
N THR A 288 11.11 4.09 21.86
CA THR A 288 9.88 3.40 21.47
C THR A 288 9.97 1.87 21.58
N LEU A 289 11.14 1.29 21.89
CA LEU A 289 11.34 -0.17 22.02
C LEU A 289 11.07 -0.75 23.41
N LYS A 290 10.43 -0.01 24.32
CA LYS A 290 10.06 -0.55 25.63
C LYS A 290 8.65 -0.16 26.05
N HIS A 291 7.68 -0.78 25.40
CA HIS A 291 6.46 -1.18 26.08
C HIS A 291 6.37 -2.71 26.06
N SER A 292 7.26 -3.38 26.80
CA SER A 292 6.97 -4.76 27.23
C SER A 292 6.06 -4.63 28.45
N SER A 293 4.75 -4.67 28.23
CA SER A 293 3.80 -4.95 29.29
C SER A 293 4.06 -6.38 29.75
N GLY A 294 4.69 -6.52 30.91
CA GLY A 294 4.76 -7.80 31.59
C GLY A 294 3.42 -8.12 32.25
N GLY A 295 3.02 -9.39 32.21
CA GLY A 295 2.17 -9.98 33.24
C GLY A 295 0.84 -10.60 32.80
N ALA A 296 0.83 -11.44 31.76
CA ALA A 296 -0.16 -12.50 31.60
C ALA A 296 0.50 -13.66 30.83
N ASP A 297 0.24 -14.92 31.18
CA ASP A 297 0.59 -16.06 30.31
C ASP A 297 -0.33 -15.96 29.09
N ARG A 298 0.15 -15.33 28.01
CA ARG A 298 -0.60 -15.14 26.78
C ARG A 298 -0.41 -16.37 25.87
N PRO A 299 -1.48 -16.92 25.27
CA PRO A 299 -1.47 -18.25 24.67
C PRO A 299 -0.51 -18.43 23.49
N PHE A 300 -0.18 -17.34 22.77
CA PHE A 300 0.63 -17.38 21.56
C PHE A 300 1.86 -16.45 21.63
N GLU A 301 2.32 -16.14 22.85
CA GLU A 301 3.47 -15.25 23.04
C GLU A 301 4.71 -15.70 22.26
N GLY A 302 5.26 -14.80 21.45
CA GLY A 302 6.45 -15.05 20.63
C GLY A 302 6.21 -15.80 19.31
N GLN A 303 4.97 -16.15 18.99
CA GLN A 303 4.59 -16.62 17.66
C GLN A 303 4.27 -15.44 16.73
N THR A 304 4.46 -15.63 15.43
CA THR A 304 4.17 -14.60 14.42
C THR A 304 3.18 -15.13 13.40
N LEU A 305 2.01 -14.50 13.29
CA LEU A 305 0.98 -14.81 12.30
C LEU A 305 1.21 -13.99 11.03
N HIS A 306 1.38 -14.66 9.88
CA HIS A 306 1.49 -14.00 8.59
C HIS A 306 0.15 -14.02 7.84
N ILE A 307 -0.45 -12.84 7.65
CA ILE A 307 -1.72 -12.70 6.92
C ILE A 307 -1.46 -12.06 5.57
N TYR A 308 -2.10 -12.57 4.52
CA TYR A 308 -2.15 -11.92 3.21
C TYR A 308 -3.60 -11.56 2.87
N ASN A 309 -3.93 -10.27 2.89
CA ASN A 309 -5.29 -9.75 2.72
C ASN A 309 -5.34 -8.65 1.63
N TRP A 310 -6.52 -8.16 1.27
CA TRP A 310 -6.70 -6.97 0.47
C TRP A 310 -6.19 -5.70 1.17
N GLY A 311 -5.87 -4.66 0.40
CA GLY A 311 -5.58 -3.34 0.95
C GLY A 311 -6.83 -2.67 1.53
N GLU A 312 -6.70 -2.03 2.70
CA GLU A 312 -7.79 -1.27 3.35
C GLU A 312 -9.06 -2.12 3.60
N TYR A 313 -8.85 -3.39 3.99
CA TYR A 313 -9.88 -4.41 4.21
C TYR A 313 -9.81 -5.02 5.61
N THR A 314 -9.24 -4.28 6.56
CA THR A 314 -8.98 -4.70 7.93
C THR A 314 -9.29 -3.53 8.84
N GLY A 315 -10.05 -3.79 9.92
CA GLY A 315 -10.38 -2.82 10.95
C GLY A 315 -9.17 -2.18 11.59
N GLU A 316 -9.37 -1.01 12.19
CA GLU A 316 -8.31 -0.22 12.79
C GLU A 316 -7.64 -0.94 13.97
N ASN A 317 -8.43 -1.64 14.79
CA ASN A 317 -7.99 -2.17 16.07
C ASN A 317 -7.84 -3.69 16.05
N ILE A 318 -8.48 -4.38 15.10
CA ILE A 318 -8.50 -5.85 15.02
C ILE A 318 -7.12 -6.53 15.18
N ILE A 319 -6.07 -5.97 14.57
CA ILE A 319 -4.71 -6.51 14.71
C ILE A 319 -4.15 -6.23 16.12
N GLY A 320 -4.21 -4.98 16.57
CA GLY A 320 -3.62 -4.56 17.84
C GLY A 320 -4.27 -5.25 19.04
N ASP A 321 -5.59 -5.36 19.03
CA ASP A 321 -6.37 -6.00 20.07
C ASP A 321 -6.10 -7.52 20.11
N PHE A 322 -6.01 -8.17 18.94
CA PHE A 322 -5.62 -9.58 18.86
C PHE A 322 -4.21 -9.83 19.39
N GLU A 323 -3.23 -8.98 19.04
CA GLU A 323 -1.87 -9.05 19.57
C GLU A 323 -1.84 -8.82 21.10
N GLU A 324 -2.68 -7.92 21.60
CA GLU A 324 -2.81 -7.65 23.04
C GLU A 324 -3.40 -8.83 23.80
N GLU A 325 -4.45 -9.46 23.27
CA GLU A 325 -5.13 -10.60 23.87
C GLU A 325 -4.26 -11.87 23.84
N THR A 326 -3.65 -12.15 22.69
CA THR A 326 -2.98 -13.45 22.44
C THR A 326 -1.48 -13.43 22.69
N GLY A 327 -0.85 -12.26 22.70
CA GLY A 327 0.60 -12.11 22.75
C GLY A 327 1.33 -12.48 21.45
N ALA A 328 0.59 -12.89 20.41
CA ALA A 328 1.17 -13.10 19.09
C ALA A 328 1.59 -11.77 18.46
N THR A 329 2.47 -11.85 17.47
CA THR A 329 2.73 -10.73 16.54
C THR A 329 2.02 -11.03 15.22
N VAL A 330 1.24 -10.10 14.69
CA VAL A 330 0.57 -10.22 13.40
C VAL A 330 1.34 -9.40 12.37
N VAL A 331 1.55 -10.02 11.22
CA VAL A 331 2.30 -9.44 10.12
C VAL A 331 1.42 -9.53 8.88
N MET A 332 0.79 -8.41 8.55
CA MET A 332 -0.13 -8.32 7.43
C MET A 332 0.55 -7.76 6.17
N GLU A 333 0.48 -8.53 5.09
CA GLU A 333 0.84 -8.11 3.75
C GLU A 333 -0.45 -7.90 2.93
N ASN A 334 -0.41 -6.99 1.95
CA ASN A 334 -1.60 -6.62 1.17
C ASN A 334 -1.42 -6.99 -0.31
N PHE A 335 -2.48 -7.43 -0.98
CA PHE A 335 -2.55 -7.59 -2.43
C PHE A 335 -3.63 -6.72 -3.05
N ASP A 336 -3.43 -6.38 -4.33
CA ASP A 336 -4.34 -5.57 -5.11
C ASP A 336 -5.24 -6.42 -6.04
N SER A 337 -4.90 -7.70 -6.22
CA SER A 337 -5.72 -8.65 -6.97
C SER A 337 -5.47 -10.11 -6.54
N ASN A 338 -6.51 -10.93 -6.70
CA ASN A 338 -6.44 -12.38 -6.53
C ASN A 338 -5.31 -13.00 -7.38
N GLU A 339 -5.07 -12.50 -8.59
CA GLU A 339 -3.99 -12.98 -9.47
C GLU A 339 -2.60 -12.68 -8.90
N GLN A 340 -2.40 -11.48 -8.33
CA GLN A 340 -1.14 -11.13 -7.65
C GLN A 340 -0.90 -12.05 -6.45
N MET A 341 -1.94 -12.28 -5.65
CA MET A 341 -1.88 -13.19 -4.51
C MET A 341 -1.52 -14.61 -4.95
N TYR A 342 -2.22 -15.13 -5.96
CA TYR A 342 -2.01 -16.47 -6.50
C TYR A 342 -0.55 -16.68 -6.96
N ILE A 343 0.08 -15.71 -7.62
CA ILE A 343 1.47 -15.81 -8.07
C ILE A 343 2.43 -16.04 -6.89
N LYS A 344 2.23 -15.36 -5.76
CA LYS A 344 3.09 -15.54 -4.58
C LYS A 344 2.89 -16.88 -3.91
N VAL A 345 1.63 -17.31 -3.76
CA VAL A 345 1.27 -18.62 -3.21
C VAL A 345 1.85 -19.74 -4.08
N ALA A 346 1.68 -19.67 -5.41
CA ALA A 346 2.21 -20.63 -6.37
C ALA A 346 3.75 -20.68 -6.39
N ASN A 347 4.43 -19.56 -6.08
CA ASN A 347 5.89 -19.50 -5.93
C ASN A 347 6.40 -20.05 -4.58
N GLY A 348 5.51 -20.50 -3.70
CA GLY A 348 5.84 -21.11 -2.42
C GLY A 348 6.17 -20.11 -1.31
N GLU A 349 5.77 -18.84 -1.44
CA GLU A 349 5.77 -17.94 -0.29
C GLU A 349 4.79 -18.47 0.78
N ALA A 350 5.20 -18.41 2.04
CA ALA A 350 4.45 -18.98 3.16
C ALA A 350 3.68 -17.89 3.90
N TYR A 351 2.36 -18.08 4.00
CA TYR A 351 1.43 -17.29 4.79
C TYR A 351 0.61 -18.25 5.67
N ASP A 352 0.15 -17.75 6.82
CA ASP A 352 -0.67 -18.51 7.76
C ASP A 352 -2.17 -18.34 7.46
N ILE A 353 -2.58 -17.16 6.98
CA ILE A 353 -3.94 -16.86 6.50
C ILE A 353 -3.88 -16.15 5.16
N LEU A 354 -4.77 -16.51 4.24
CA LEU A 354 -5.11 -15.74 3.05
C LEU A 354 -6.59 -15.34 3.14
N VAL A 355 -6.96 -14.23 2.50
CA VAL A 355 -8.37 -13.80 2.35
C VAL A 355 -8.73 -13.64 0.87
N PRO A 356 -8.75 -14.71 0.07
CA PRO A 356 -9.14 -14.67 -1.34
C PRO A 356 -10.66 -14.61 -1.53
N SER A 357 -11.08 -14.27 -2.76
CA SER A 357 -12.49 -14.34 -3.17
C SER A 357 -12.93 -15.76 -3.53
N ASP A 358 -14.24 -16.00 -3.47
CA ASP A 358 -14.98 -17.22 -3.88
C ASP A 358 -14.29 -18.08 -4.96
N TYR A 359 -14.15 -17.59 -6.19
CA TYR A 359 -13.56 -18.36 -7.30
C TYR A 359 -12.10 -18.73 -7.07
N MET A 360 -11.36 -17.89 -6.36
CA MET A 360 -9.94 -18.10 -6.08
C MET A 360 -9.77 -19.13 -4.95
N ILE A 361 -10.70 -19.17 -3.98
CA ILE A 361 -10.78 -20.25 -2.99
C ILE A 361 -10.95 -21.59 -3.72
N GLN A 362 -11.95 -21.69 -4.61
CA GLN A 362 -12.20 -22.91 -5.38
C GLN A 362 -10.94 -23.37 -6.13
N ARG A 363 -10.28 -22.45 -6.83
CA ARG A 363 -9.04 -22.75 -7.55
C ARG A 363 -7.91 -23.23 -6.62
N LEU A 364 -7.71 -22.57 -5.48
CA LEU A 364 -6.66 -22.96 -4.53
C LEU A 364 -6.94 -24.33 -3.89
N ILE A 365 -8.22 -24.71 -3.72
CA ILE A 365 -8.63 -26.06 -3.32
C ILE A 365 -8.28 -27.06 -4.42
N GLU A 366 -8.71 -26.82 -5.67
CA GLU A 366 -8.49 -27.71 -6.82
C GLU A 366 -6.99 -27.96 -7.08
N GLU A 367 -6.16 -26.93 -6.94
CA GLU A 367 -4.70 -27.01 -7.11
C GLU A 367 -3.96 -27.51 -5.86
N GLY A 368 -4.66 -27.74 -4.75
CA GLY A 368 -4.12 -28.35 -3.54
C GLY A 368 -3.20 -27.44 -2.70
N TYR A 369 -3.39 -26.12 -2.79
CA TYR A 369 -2.65 -25.13 -2.02
C TYR A 369 -3.19 -24.91 -0.60
N LEU A 370 -4.44 -25.28 -0.32
CA LEU A 370 -5.07 -25.10 1.00
C LEU A 370 -5.05 -26.39 1.83
N GLN A 371 -5.06 -26.23 3.15
CA GLN A 371 -5.35 -27.31 4.09
C GLN A 371 -6.79 -27.18 4.62
N LYS A 372 -7.38 -28.30 5.03
CA LYS A 372 -8.69 -28.27 5.69
C LYS A 372 -8.57 -27.57 7.05
N LEU A 373 -9.59 -26.81 7.40
CA LEU A 373 -9.74 -26.19 8.71
C LEU A 373 -10.07 -27.26 9.76
N ASP A 374 -9.47 -27.12 10.94
CA ASP A 374 -9.82 -27.92 12.10
C ASP A 374 -11.05 -27.32 12.77
N LYS A 375 -12.22 -27.82 12.36
CA LYS A 375 -13.52 -27.38 12.90
C LYS A 375 -13.65 -27.54 14.42
N SER A 376 -12.83 -28.38 15.06
CA SER A 376 -12.84 -28.49 16.53
C SER A 376 -12.20 -27.30 17.25
N LYS A 377 -11.45 -26.48 16.51
CA LYS A 377 -10.82 -25.25 17.01
C LYS A 377 -11.60 -23.99 16.63
N LEU A 378 -12.69 -24.11 15.88
CA LEU A 378 -13.50 -22.98 15.42
C LEU A 378 -14.79 -22.89 16.24
N ASP A 379 -15.05 -21.72 16.81
CA ASP A 379 -16.23 -21.42 17.63
C ASP A 379 -17.07 -20.27 17.05
N CYS A 380 -16.86 -19.96 15.76
CA CYS A 380 -17.54 -18.87 15.07
C CYS A 380 -18.74 -19.30 14.21
N PHE A 381 -18.89 -20.60 13.88
CA PHE A 381 -19.89 -21.08 12.92
C PHE A 381 -21.34 -20.70 13.27
N ASP A 382 -21.68 -20.64 14.55
CA ASP A 382 -23.01 -20.26 15.05
C ASP A 382 -23.26 -18.74 15.04
N LYS A 383 -22.22 -17.94 14.85
CA LYS A 383 -22.27 -16.48 14.78
C LYS A 383 -22.38 -15.98 13.33
N LEU A 384 -21.99 -16.81 12.37
CA LEU A 384 -21.99 -16.46 10.95
C LEU A 384 -23.42 -16.50 10.39
N SER A 385 -23.69 -15.63 9.43
CA SER A 385 -24.95 -15.66 8.68
C SER A 385 -25.07 -16.97 7.88
N GLU A 386 -26.27 -17.56 7.87
CA GLU A 386 -26.53 -18.80 7.12
C GLU A 386 -26.35 -18.61 5.60
N ASP A 387 -26.54 -17.38 5.11
CA ASP A 387 -26.50 -17.03 3.69
C ASP A 387 -25.08 -17.04 3.09
N VAL A 388 -24.04 -17.07 3.94
CA VAL A 388 -22.62 -17.15 3.52
C VAL A 388 -21.98 -18.52 3.82
N LEU A 389 -22.76 -19.47 4.32
CA LEU A 389 -22.33 -20.83 4.58
C LEU A 389 -22.75 -21.76 3.43
N GLY A 390 -21.94 -22.80 3.16
CA GLY A 390 -22.24 -23.81 2.15
C GLY A 390 -22.27 -23.29 0.71
N LEU A 391 -21.53 -22.21 0.41
CA LEU A 391 -21.44 -21.64 -0.92
C LEU A 391 -20.80 -22.62 -1.92
N PRO A 392 -21.10 -22.53 -3.24
CA PRO A 392 -20.68 -23.54 -4.22
C PRO A 392 -19.18 -23.85 -4.27
N TYR A 393 -18.33 -22.91 -3.89
CA TYR A 393 -16.88 -23.07 -3.88
C TYR A 393 -16.34 -23.90 -2.69
N ASP A 394 -17.08 -23.98 -1.58
CA ASP A 394 -16.76 -24.79 -0.40
C ASP A 394 -18.07 -25.23 0.33
N PRO A 395 -18.80 -26.23 -0.21
CA PRO A 395 -20.15 -26.57 0.27
C PRO A 395 -20.25 -27.04 1.72
N ASP A 396 -19.15 -27.54 2.28
CA ASP A 396 -19.08 -28.00 3.67
C ASP A 396 -18.35 -27.00 4.57
N ASN A 397 -17.88 -25.85 4.06
CA ASN A 397 -16.95 -24.94 4.75
C ASN A 397 -15.75 -25.70 5.36
N ASP A 398 -15.18 -26.63 4.59
CA ASP A 398 -14.04 -27.45 5.03
C ASP A 398 -12.71 -26.67 4.93
N TYR A 399 -12.66 -25.59 4.16
CA TYR A 399 -11.46 -24.84 3.82
C TYR A 399 -11.56 -23.35 4.12
N SER A 400 -12.77 -22.77 4.19
CA SER A 400 -12.96 -21.33 4.32
C SER A 400 -13.97 -20.89 5.37
N ILE A 401 -13.66 -19.76 6.02
CA ILE A 401 -14.57 -19.02 6.92
C ILE A 401 -14.83 -17.63 6.34
N PRO A 402 -16.09 -17.26 6.02
CA PRO A 402 -16.45 -15.96 5.47
C PRO A 402 -15.92 -14.79 6.32
N TYR A 403 -15.26 -13.83 5.68
CA TYR A 403 -14.71 -12.63 6.30
C TYR A 403 -15.63 -11.44 6.06
N PHE A 404 -15.91 -11.16 4.79
CA PHE A 404 -16.87 -10.16 4.34
C PHE A 404 -17.62 -10.72 3.14
N TRP A 405 -18.78 -10.15 2.87
CA TRP A 405 -19.62 -10.54 1.75
C TRP A 405 -20.44 -9.36 1.26
N GLY A 406 -21.07 -9.52 0.11
CA GLY A 406 -21.94 -8.50 -0.41
C GLY A 406 -22.40 -8.77 -1.83
N THR A 407 -23.03 -7.75 -2.41
CA THR A 407 -23.52 -7.78 -3.79
C THR A 407 -22.77 -6.80 -4.68
N VAL A 408 -22.94 -6.95 -6.00
CA VAL A 408 -22.66 -5.90 -6.99
C VAL A 408 -23.99 -5.27 -7.41
N GLY A 409 -24.00 -3.98 -7.72
CA GLY A 409 -25.25 -3.29 -8.04
C GLY A 409 -25.02 -1.95 -8.72
N ILE A 410 -26.12 -1.25 -8.94
CA ILE A 410 -26.14 0.04 -9.61
C ILE A 410 -26.18 1.13 -8.54
N VAL A 411 -25.09 1.86 -8.39
CA VAL A 411 -25.12 3.13 -7.65
C VAL A 411 -25.64 4.22 -8.58
N TYR A 412 -26.54 5.07 -8.10
CA TYR A 412 -27.18 6.10 -8.92
C TYR A 412 -27.48 7.37 -8.13
N ASP A 413 -27.50 8.49 -8.84
CA ASP A 413 -27.93 9.79 -8.33
C ASP A 413 -29.46 9.91 -8.42
N LYS A 414 -30.14 9.97 -7.27
CA LYS A 414 -31.60 10.07 -7.16
C LYS A 414 -32.17 11.33 -7.82
N THR A 415 -31.34 12.35 -8.06
CA THR A 415 -31.75 13.60 -8.72
C THR A 415 -31.72 13.50 -10.25
N LYS A 416 -31.00 12.50 -10.80
CA LYS A 416 -30.84 12.28 -12.25
C LYS A 416 -31.56 11.05 -12.75
N VAL A 417 -31.63 9.98 -11.96
CA VAL A 417 -32.20 8.69 -12.32
C VAL A 417 -33.48 8.44 -11.52
N ASP A 418 -34.58 8.24 -12.22
CA ASP A 418 -35.85 7.82 -11.60
C ASP A 418 -35.81 6.33 -11.25
N LEU A 419 -36.20 5.97 -10.02
CA LEU A 419 -36.26 4.57 -9.58
C LEU A 419 -37.11 3.69 -10.52
N LYS A 420 -38.16 4.26 -11.12
CA LYS A 420 -39.01 3.55 -12.10
C LYS A 420 -38.29 3.14 -13.38
N ASP A 421 -37.25 3.88 -13.77
CA ASP A 421 -36.43 3.49 -14.93
C ASP A 421 -35.53 2.31 -14.54
N LEU A 422 -34.97 2.30 -13.32
CA LEU A 422 -34.21 1.16 -12.79
C LEU A 422 -35.07 -0.10 -12.64
N GLU A 423 -36.29 0.03 -12.12
CA GLU A 423 -37.26 -1.06 -12.00
C GLU A 423 -37.67 -1.62 -13.37
N ARG A 424 -37.78 -0.76 -14.39
CA ARG A 424 -38.19 -1.18 -15.75
C ARG A 424 -37.06 -1.82 -16.53
N GLU A 425 -35.88 -1.21 -16.52
CA GLU A 425 -34.78 -1.59 -17.40
C GLU A 425 -33.79 -2.58 -16.74
N GLY A 426 -33.68 -2.56 -15.40
CA GLY A 426 -32.62 -3.28 -14.69
C GLY A 426 -31.24 -2.85 -15.22
N TYR A 427 -30.39 -3.82 -15.56
CA TYR A 427 -29.09 -3.54 -16.19
C TYR A 427 -29.19 -2.95 -17.61
N ASN A 428 -30.32 -3.06 -18.31
CA ASN A 428 -30.49 -2.42 -19.61
C ASN A 428 -30.54 -0.88 -19.53
N ILE A 429 -30.60 -0.30 -18.32
CA ILE A 429 -30.45 1.15 -18.13
C ILE A 429 -29.10 1.68 -18.66
N PHE A 430 -28.08 0.82 -18.70
CA PHE A 430 -26.77 1.12 -19.29
C PHE A 430 -26.80 1.25 -20.82
N LEU A 431 -27.93 0.94 -21.48
CA LEU A 431 -28.17 1.18 -22.90
C LEU A 431 -29.23 2.27 -23.16
N ASP A 432 -29.84 2.82 -22.09
CA ASP A 432 -30.87 3.86 -22.20
C ASP A 432 -30.23 5.19 -22.61
N GLN A 433 -30.52 5.62 -23.83
CA GLN A 433 -30.02 6.87 -24.41
C GLN A 433 -30.34 8.12 -23.59
N LYS A 434 -31.30 8.06 -22.65
CA LYS A 434 -31.56 9.12 -21.65
C LYS A 434 -30.29 9.48 -20.85
N TYR A 435 -29.42 8.51 -20.58
CA TYR A 435 -28.23 8.66 -19.73
C TYR A 435 -26.92 8.70 -20.51
N LYS A 436 -26.97 8.89 -21.84
CA LYS A 436 -25.77 8.94 -22.68
C LYS A 436 -24.76 9.99 -22.19
N GLY A 437 -23.51 9.59 -22.01
CA GLY A 437 -22.41 10.40 -21.49
C GLY A 437 -22.41 10.55 -19.96
N ASP A 438 -23.40 9.99 -19.26
CA ASP A 438 -23.61 10.15 -17.81
C ASP A 438 -23.51 8.81 -17.05
N VAL A 439 -22.73 7.85 -17.58
CA VAL A 439 -22.60 6.49 -17.05
C VAL A 439 -21.13 6.10 -16.84
N TYR A 440 -20.84 5.44 -15.72
CA TYR A 440 -19.58 4.75 -15.47
C TYR A 440 -19.71 3.23 -15.68
N LEU A 441 -18.72 2.62 -16.32
CA LEU A 441 -18.52 1.17 -16.34
C LEU A 441 -17.32 0.80 -15.46
N TYR A 442 -17.44 -0.29 -14.72
CA TYR A 442 -16.37 -0.78 -13.85
C TYR A 442 -15.35 -1.60 -14.67
N ASP A 443 -14.04 -1.30 -14.61
CA ASP A 443 -12.98 -2.04 -15.33
C ASP A 443 -12.68 -3.39 -14.66
N SER A 444 -13.68 -4.26 -14.70
CA SER A 444 -13.59 -5.66 -14.32
C SER A 444 -14.25 -6.47 -15.40
N GLU A 445 -13.47 -7.32 -16.06
CA GLU A 445 -13.96 -8.26 -17.08
C GLU A 445 -15.11 -9.12 -16.56
N ARG A 446 -15.02 -9.53 -15.30
CA ARG A 446 -16.00 -10.40 -14.65
C ARG A 446 -17.30 -9.64 -14.34
N ASP A 447 -17.20 -8.48 -13.71
CA ASP A 447 -18.39 -7.73 -13.26
C ASP A 447 -19.12 -7.11 -14.46
N SER A 448 -18.37 -6.67 -15.48
CA SER A 448 -18.97 -6.18 -16.74
C SER A 448 -19.69 -7.29 -17.51
N PHE A 449 -19.11 -8.50 -17.59
CA PHE A 449 -19.80 -9.63 -18.22
C PHE A 449 -20.99 -10.11 -17.37
N MET A 450 -20.89 -10.09 -16.05
CA MET A 450 -22.03 -10.39 -15.17
C MET A 450 -23.19 -9.44 -15.46
N MET A 451 -22.94 -8.13 -15.50
CA MET A 451 -23.96 -7.13 -15.81
C MET A 451 -24.64 -7.44 -17.16
N ALA A 452 -23.86 -7.73 -18.21
CA ALA A 452 -24.40 -8.01 -19.54
C ALA A 452 -25.17 -9.35 -19.59
N LEU A 453 -24.64 -10.42 -18.98
CA LEU A 453 -25.29 -11.72 -18.92
C LEU A 453 -26.62 -11.63 -18.15
N LYS A 454 -26.63 -10.92 -17.01
CA LYS A 454 -27.85 -10.68 -16.22
C LYS A 454 -28.84 -9.77 -16.95
N ALA A 455 -28.37 -8.80 -17.73
CA ALA A 455 -29.23 -7.99 -18.60
C ALA A 455 -29.95 -8.83 -19.67
N LEU A 456 -29.29 -9.89 -20.16
CA LEU A 456 -29.80 -10.83 -21.16
C LEU A 456 -30.59 -12.01 -20.55
N GLY A 457 -30.61 -12.13 -19.22
CA GLY A 457 -31.28 -13.22 -18.49
C GLY A 457 -30.51 -14.53 -18.46
N TYR A 458 -29.19 -14.50 -18.72
CA TYR A 458 -28.30 -15.65 -18.63
C TYR A 458 -27.64 -15.75 -17.24
N SER A 459 -27.14 -16.94 -16.92
CA SER A 459 -26.28 -17.15 -15.76
C SER A 459 -24.96 -16.40 -15.95
N MET A 460 -24.46 -15.77 -14.90
CA MET A 460 -23.12 -15.16 -14.92
C MET A 460 -21.99 -16.20 -14.95
N ASN A 461 -22.31 -17.46 -14.67
CA ASN A 461 -21.41 -18.62 -14.70
C ASN A 461 -21.55 -19.46 -15.98
N THR A 462 -22.16 -18.91 -17.05
CA THR A 462 -22.36 -19.67 -18.29
C THR A 462 -21.04 -20.10 -18.94
N GLU A 463 -21.00 -21.33 -19.44
CA GLU A 463 -19.93 -21.85 -20.30
C GLU A 463 -20.33 -21.83 -21.78
N ASN A 464 -21.54 -21.35 -22.09
CA ASN A 464 -22.05 -21.33 -23.45
C ASN A 464 -21.43 -20.17 -24.24
N GLN A 465 -20.64 -20.53 -25.25
CA GLN A 465 -19.96 -19.56 -26.08
C GLN A 465 -20.91 -18.62 -26.85
N ALA A 466 -22.14 -19.05 -27.16
CA ALA A 466 -23.13 -18.17 -27.80
C ALA A 466 -23.56 -17.06 -26.83
N GLU A 467 -23.90 -17.42 -25.59
CA GLU A 467 -24.30 -16.47 -24.54
C GLU A 467 -23.19 -15.47 -24.21
N LEU A 468 -21.93 -15.94 -24.16
CA LEU A 468 -20.76 -15.05 -23.97
C LEU A 468 -20.57 -14.08 -25.14
N ASN A 469 -20.82 -14.49 -26.37
CA ASN A 469 -20.75 -13.59 -27.53
C ASN A 469 -21.91 -12.57 -27.54
N GLU A 470 -23.11 -12.98 -27.13
CA GLU A 470 -24.25 -12.05 -26.99
C GLU A 470 -23.98 -11.00 -25.90
N ALA A 471 -23.41 -11.41 -24.76
CA ALA A 471 -22.98 -10.49 -23.71
C ALA A 471 -21.87 -9.54 -24.20
N TYR A 472 -20.92 -10.05 -25.00
CA TYR A 472 -19.91 -9.22 -25.66
C TYR A 472 -20.54 -8.19 -26.60
N ASP A 473 -21.48 -8.59 -27.46
CA ASP A 473 -22.15 -7.67 -28.38
C ASP A 473 -22.99 -6.61 -27.63
N TRP A 474 -23.60 -6.98 -26.51
CA TRP A 474 -24.28 -6.06 -25.60
C TRP A 474 -23.31 -5.02 -25.01
N LEU A 475 -22.14 -5.46 -24.54
CA LEU A 475 -21.11 -4.57 -23.99
C LEU A 475 -20.51 -3.65 -25.07
N VAL A 476 -20.26 -4.16 -26.28
CA VAL A 476 -19.83 -3.35 -27.43
C VAL A 476 -20.87 -2.29 -27.74
N THR A 477 -22.15 -2.66 -27.78
CA THR A 477 -23.24 -1.70 -28.00
C THR A 477 -23.27 -0.63 -26.91
N CYS A 478 -23.05 -1.00 -25.65
CA CYS A 478 -22.98 -0.06 -24.54
C CYS A 478 -21.86 0.97 -24.78
N VAL A 479 -20.61 0.52 -24.95
CA VAL A 479 -19.47 1.44 -25.06
C VAL A 479 -19.50 2.26 -26.35
N GLU A 480 -20.06 1.75 -27.45
CA GLU A 480 -20.15 2.48 -28.72
C GLU A 480 -21.27 3.52 -28.74
N THR A 481 -22.36 3.29 -28.00
CA THR A 481 -23.56 4.15 -28.10
C THR A 481 -23.70 5.12 -26.94
N MET A 482 -23.12 4.83 -25.78
CA MET A 482 -23.41 5.52 -24.52
C MET A 482 -22.34 6.49 -24.03
N ASP A 483 -21.18 6.59 -24.69
CA ASP A 483 -20.08 7.48 -24.26
C ASP A 483 -19.70 7.23 -22.79
N THR A 484 -19.49 5.95 -22.46
CA THR A 484 -19.21 5.49 -21.09
C THR A 484 -17.76 5.73 -20.71
N GLU A 485 -17.52 6.11 -19.46
CA GLU A 485 -16.18 6.13 -18.88
C GLU A 485 -15.92 4.80 -18.17
N ILE A 486 -14.91 4.04 -18.62
CA ILE A 486 -14.47 2.80 -17.97
C ILE A 486 -13.45 3.17 -16.89
N VAL A 487 -13.77 2.88 -15.63
CA VAL A 487 -13.03 3.30 -14.43
C VAL A 487 -12.89 2.16 -13.43
N THR A 488 -11.95 2.28 -12.50
CA THR A 488 -11.79 1.36 -11.36
C THR A 488 -12.30 2.03 -10.09
N ASP A 489 -11.48 2.15 -9.05
CA ASP A 489 -11.83 2.75 -7.76
C ASP A 489 -12.19 4.25 -7.87
N GLU A 490 -11.84 4.92 -8.97
CA GLU A 490 -12.21 6.32 -9.20
C GLU A 490 -13.73 6.52 -9.21
N ILE A 491 -14.50 5.48 -9.51
CA ILE A 491 -15.97 5.53 -9.51
C ILE A 491 -16.53 5.91 -8.14
N ILE A 492 -15.88 5.49 -7.06
CA ILE A 492 -16.34 5.68 -5.67
C ILE A 492 -16.46 7.17 -5.39
N ASP A 493 -15.35 7.91 -5.50
CA ASP A 493 -15.31 9.35 -5.25
C ASP A 493 -16.10 10.15 -6.29
N ASN A 494 -16.09 9.71 -7.55
CA ASN A 494 -16.81 10.41 -8.61
C ASN A 494 -18.33 10.34 -8.41
N MET A 495 -18.85 9.18 -7.97
CA MET A 495 -20.27 9.01 -7.66
C MET A 495 -20.65 9.73 -6.36
N ALA A 496 -19.81 9.69 -5.32
CA ALA A 496 -20.03 10.49 -4.10
C ALA A 496 -20.13 12.00 -4.42
N GLN A 497 -19.35 12.48 -5.40
CA GLN A 497 -19.43 13.86 -5.91
C GLN A 497 -20.58 14.14 -6.88
N GLY A 498 -21.42 13.14 -7.22
CA GLY A 498 -22.52 13.27 -8.17
C GLY A 498 -22.09 13.59 -9.60
N ARG A 499 -20.88 13.15 -10.02
CA ARG A 499 -20.35 13.48 -11.35
C ARG A 499 -21.12 12.83 -12.48
N LYS A 500 -21.54 11.57 -12.31
CA LYS A 500 -22.33 10.82 -13.28
C LYS A 500 -23.72 10.49 -12.74
N ALA A 501 -24.62 9.96 -13.58
CA ALA A 501 -25.96 9.56 -13.18
C ALA A 501 -25.97 8.18 -12.52
N LEU A 502 -25.22 7.22 -13.06
CA LEU A 502 -25.17 5.86 -12.54
C LEU A 502 -23.87 5.13 -12.88
N GLY A 503 -23.59 4.06 -12.15
CA GLY A 503 -22.48 3.16 -12.43
C GLY A 503 -22.60 1.83 -11.69
N LEU A 504 -21.84 0.84 -12.13
CA LEU A 504 -21.77 -0.48 -11.52
C LEU A 504 -20.70 -0.49 -10.41
N ILE A 505 -21.06 -0.92 -9.20
CA ILE A 505 -20.13 -0.91 -8.06
C ILE A 505 -20.45 -2.00 -7.03
N TYR A 506 -19.46 -2.36 -6.20
CA TYR A 506 -19.62 -3.22 -5.04
C TYR A 506 -20.45 -2.54 -3.93
N SER A 507 -21.28 -3.31 -3.24
CA SER A 507 -22.13 -2.90 -2.11
C SER A 507 -21.38 -2.16 -1.00
N GLY A 508 -20.21 -2.62 -0.60
CA GLY A 508 -19.40 -1.95 0.42
C GLY A 508 -18.98 -0.54 0.01
N ASP A 509 -18.54 -0.38 -1.24
CA ASP A 509 -18.19 0.94 -1.78
C ASP A 509 -19.43 1.83 -1.97
N ALA A 510 -20.56 1.27 -2.41
CA ALA A 510 -21.82 1.99 -2.49
C ALA A 510 -22.29 2.47 -1.11
N SER A 511 -22.04 1.69 -0.04
CA SER A 511 -22.35 2.09 1.33
C SER A 511 -21.58 3.33 1.75
N TYR A 512 -20.29 3.41 1.40
CA TYR A 512 -19.50 4.64 1.58
C TYR A 512 -20.04 5.81 0.74
N VAL A 513 -20.36 5.58 -0.54
CA VAL A 513 -20.90 6.62 -1.43
C VAL A 513 -22.20 7.21 -0.90
N MET A 514 -23.11 6.36 -0.40
CA MET A 514 -24.38 6.77 0.18
C MET A 514 -24.22 7.46 1.54
N ALA A 515 -23.20 7.09 2.32
CA ALA A 515 -22.87 7.76 3.57
C ALA A 515 -22.31 9.17 3.34
N GLU A 516 -21.52 9.37 2.27
CA GLU A 516 -20.97 10.69 1.91
C GLU A 516 -21.98 11.60 1.19
N ASN A 517 -22.95 11.02 0.48
CA ASN A 517 -23.94 11.78 -0.29
C ASN A 517 -25.34 11.16 -0.20
N GLU A 518 -26.23 11.84 0.52
CA GLU A 518 -27.63 11.43 0.73
C GLU A 518 -28.46 11.36 -0.56
N ASP A 519 -28.05 12.05 -1.63
CA ASP A 519 -28.69 11.98 -2.95
C ASP A 519 -28.34 10.70 -3.72
N MET A 520 -27.40 9.89 -3.23
CA MET A 520 -27.03 8.61 -3.85
C MET A 520 -27.92 7.47 -3.37
N GLY A 521 -28.25 6.56 -4.27
CA GLY A 521 -28.96 5.32 -4.00
C GLY A 521 -28.25 4.11 -4.60
N TYR A 522 -28.63 2.92 -4.14
CA TYR A 522 -28.13 1.65 -4.63
C TYR A 522 -29.28 0.75 -5.05
N TYR A 523 -29.17 0.12 -6.21
CA TYR A 523 -30.22 -0.70 -6.79
C TYR A 523 -29.67 -2.04 -7.29
N MET A 524 -30.39 -3.11 -6.99
CA MET A 524 -30.07 -4.49 -7.41
C MET A 524 -31.18 -4.99 -8.34
N PRO A 525 -30.90 -5.19 -9.64
CA PRO A 525 -31.91 -5.70 -10.58
C PRO A 525 -32.46 -7.09 -10.21
N ASP A 526 -33.76 -7.33 -10.45
CA ASP A 526 -34.43 -8.62 -10.17
C ASP A 526 -33.97 -9.75 -11.10
N THR A 527 -33.38 -9.40 -12.25
CA THR A 527 -32.76 -10.36 -13.19
C THR A 527 -31.55 -11.08 -12.60
N GLY A 528 -31.11 -10.67 -11.41
CA GLY A 528 -30.04 -11.29 -10.65
C GLY A 528 -28.79 -10.42 -10.60
N THR A 529 -27.95 -10.65 -9.60
CA THR A 529 -26.62 -10.04 -9.46
C THR A 529 -25.58 -11.04 -8.94
N ASN A 530 -24.34 -10.59 -8.81
CA ASN A 530 -23.29 -11.29 -8.10
C ASN A 530 -23.45 -11.14 -6.58
N LEU A 531 -23.55 -12.26 -5.88
CA LEU A 531 -23.33 -12.40 -4.45
C LEU A 531 -21.90 -12.92 -4.24
N TRP A 532 -21.01 -12.08 -3.74
CA TRP A 532 -19.60 -12.43 -3.56
C TRP A 532 -19.28 -12.62 -2.08
N SER A 533 -18.27 -13.45 -1.81
CA SER A 533 -17.74 -13.66 -0.47
C SER A 533 -16.23 -13.78 -0.52
N ASP A 534 -15.57 -12.96 0.29
CA ASP A 534 -14.17 -13.10 0.60
C ASP A 534 -14.06 -13.85 1.93
N ALA A 535 -13.20 -14.87 1.99
CA ALA A 535 -13.14 -15.76 3.14
C ALA A 535 -11.70 -16.05 3.57
N MET A 536 -11.51 -16.19 4.88
CA MET A 536 -10.25 -16.59 5.48
C MET A 536 -9.99 -18.07 5.20
N VAL A 537 -8.81 -18.38 4.67
CA VAL A 537 -8.33 -19.75 4.39
C VAL A 537 -6.92 -19.95 4.93
N ILE A 538 -6.56 -21.20 5.24
CA ILE A 538 -5.21 -21.55 5.71
C ILE A 538 -4.43 -22.27 4.60
N PRO A 539 -3.31 -21.71 4.11
CA PRO A 539 -2.43 -22.39 3.15
C PRO A 539 -1.82 -23.66 3.73
N LYS A 540 -1.54 -24.64 2.87
CA LYS A 540 -0.92 -25.91 3.24
C LYS A 540 0.51 -25.76 3.77
N ASN A 541 1.20 -24.69 3.40
CA ASN A 541 2.54 -24.35 3.87
C ASN A 541 2.54 -23.36 5.06
N ALA A 542 1.38 -23.10 5.68
CA ALA A 542 1.27 -22.29 6.90
C ALA A 542 2.19 -22.81 8.01
N LYS A 543 2.87 -21.89 8.69
CA LYS A 543 3.83 -22.19 9.75
C LYS A 543 3.15 -22.26 11.13
N ASN A 544 2.09 -21.49 11.32
CA ASN A 544 1.37 -21.37 12.59
C ASN A 544 -0.14 -21.62 12.41
N PRO A 545 -0.56 -22.83 11.99
CA PRO A 545 -1.97 -23.11 11.72
C PRO A 545 -2.86 -22.96 12.96
N GLU A 546 -2.38 -23.27 14.18
CA GLU A 546 -3.18 -23.08 15.40
C GLU A 546 -3.47 -21.61 15.69
N LEU A 547 -2.46 -20.75 15.53
CA LEU A 547 -2.60 -19.31 15.66
C LEU A 547 -3.53 -18.74 14.58
N ALA A 548 -3.50 -19.30 13.37
CA ALA A 548 -4.42 -18.93 12.30
C ALA A 548 -5.89 -19.22 12.67
N HIS A 549 -6.19 -20.37 13.29
CA HIS A 549 -7.55 -20.65 13.77
C HIS A 549 -7.98 -19.67 14.87
N ALA A 550 -7.07 -19.31 15.78
CA ALA A 550 -7.36 -18.32 16.82
C ALA A 550 -7.70 -16.95 16.22
N PHE A 551 -6.97 -16.50 15.20
CA PHE A 551 -7.29 -15.25 14.51
C PHE A 551 -8.61 -15.32 13.75
N ILE A 552 -8.92 -16.45 13.11
CA ILE A 552 -10.21 -16.65 12.44
C ILE A 552 -11.37 -16.50 13.44
N ASN A 553 -11.28 -17.13 14.62
CA ASN A 553 -12.30 -16.96 15.65
C ASN A 553 -12.41 -15.50 16.11
N TYR A 554 -11.28 -14.84 16.37
CA TYR A 554 -11.26 -13.45 16.80
C TYR A 554 -11.89 -12.51 15.76
N ALA A 555 -11.49 -12.65 14.50
CA ALA A 555 -12.00 -11.81 13.41
C ALA A 555 -13.48 -12.04 13.10
N SER A 556 -14.01 -13.24 13.39
CA SER A 556 -15.42 -13.59 13.25
C SER A 556 -16.25 -13.36 14.52
N ASP A 557 -15.62 -13.06 15.65
CA ASP A 557 -16.32 -12.74 16.90
C ASP A 557 -16.92 -11.33 16.86
N TYR A 558 -17.88 -11.03 17.75
CA TYR A 558 -18.63 -9.78 17.71
C TYR A 558 -17.72 -8.54 17.72
N ASP A 559 -16.83 -8.42 18.71
CA ASP A 559 -15.99 -7.22 18.88
C ASP A 559 -15.06 -7.02 17.66
N GLY A 560 -14.42 -8.11 17.21
CA GLY A 560 -13.54 -8.10 16.05
C GLY A 560 -14.28 -7.77 14.75
N ALA A 561 -15.41 -8.42 14.50
CA ALA A 561 -16.21 -8.19 13.30
C ALA A 561 -16.89 -6.81 13.29
N TYR A 562 -17.28 -6.28 14.46
CA TYR A 562 -17.87 -4.94 14.60
C TYR A 562 -16.85 -3.85 14.28
N ASP A 563 -15.65 -3.88 14.88
CA ASP A 563 -14.56 -2.95 14.55
C ASP A 563 -14.22 -3.02 13.07
N ASN A 564 -14.12 -4.24 12.54
CA ASN A 564 -13.74 -4.48 11.16
C ASN A 564 -14.78 -3.94 10.18
N SER A 565 -16.05 -4.33 10.32
CA SER A 565 -17.11 -3.94 9.41
C SER A 565 -17.49 -2.46 9.55
N GLY A 566 -17.55 -1.93 10.78
CA GLY A 566 -17.82 -0.51 11.03
C GLY A 566 -16.71 0.42 10.51
N TYR A 567 -15.47 -0.05 10.49
CA TYR A 567 -14.36 0.71 9.93
C TYR A 567 -14.30 0.62 8.39
N VAL A 568 -14.38 -0.60 7.85
CA VAL A 568 -14.16 -0.90 6.42
C VAL A 568 -15.41 -0.59 5.58
N GLY A 569 -16.61 -0.75 6.16
CA GLY A 569 -17.91 -0.50 5.54
C GLY A 569 -18.45 -1.57 4.61
N TYR A 570 -17.81 -2.73 4.61
CA TYR A 570 -18.30 -3.93 3.94
C TYR A 570 -19.11 -4.79 4.91
N THR A 571 -20.12 -5.49 4.41
CA THR A 571 -21.05 -6.26 5.24
C THR A 571 -20.34 -7.36 6.01
N SER A 572 -20.53 -7.36 7.33
CA SER A 572 -20.03 -8.40 8.22
C SER A 572 -20.64 -9.76 7.88
N SER A 573 -19.83 -10.83 7.90
CA SER A 573 -20.32 -12.21 7.87
C SER A 573 -20.94 -12.64 9.20
N ASN A 574 -20.66 -11.92 10.30
CA ASN A 574 -21.27 -12.14 11.60
C ASN A 574 -22.69 -11.52 11.62
N GLN A 575 -23.69 -12.36 11.88
CA GLN A 575 -25.10 -11.98 11.77
C GLN A 575 -25.50 -10.88 12.76
N GLU A 576 -25.06 -10.99 14.03
CA GLU A 576 -25.40 -10.02 15.07
C GLU A 576 -24.80 -8.66 14.75
N VAL A 577 -23.54 -8.63 14.30
CA VAL A 577 -22.86 -7.38 13.88
C VAL A 577 -23.55 -6.75 12.68
N MET A 578 -23.96 -7.54 11.69
CA MET A 578 -24.69 -7.04 10.52
C MET A 578 -26.02 -6.40 10.93
N ASP A 579 -26.77 -7.06 11.82
CA ASP A 579 -28.06 -6.57 12.32
C ASP A 579 -27.91 -5.28 13.14
N ASP A 580 -26.86 -5.17 13.96
CA ASP A 580 -26.59 -3.97 14.77
C ASP A 580 -26.12 -2.79 13.93
N LEU A 581 -25.20 -3.01 12.98
CA LEU A 581 -24.65 -1.95 12.13
C LEU A 581 -25.68 -1.40 11.13
N SER A 582 -26.57 -2.26 10.63
CA SER A 582 -27.66 -1.86 9.71
C SER A 582 -28.95 -1.44 10.43
N GLY A 583 -29.07 -1.82 11.71
CA GLY A 583 -30.21 -1.56 12.56
C GLY A 583 -30.33 -0.10 13.01
N LYS A 584 -31.35 0.15 13.83
CA LYS A 584 -31.67 1.51 14.30
C LYS A 584 -30.56 2.06 15.19
N GLY A 585 -29.95 3.17 14.78
CA GLY A 585 -28.83 3.81 15.46
C GLY A 585 -27.45 3.25 15.10
N GLY A 586 -27.38 2.28 14.18
CA GLY A 586 -26.12 1.77 13.63
C GLY A 586 -25.54 2.68 12.54
N ASP A 587 -24.26 2.50 12.24
CA ASP A 587 -23.52 3.36 11.29
C ASP A 587 -24.06 3.28 9.85
N TYR A 588 -24.76 2.20 9.49
CA TYR A 588 -25.36 1.97 8.17
C TYR A 588 -26.90 1.96 8.19
N GLU A 589 -27.52 2.58 9.20
CA GLU A 589 -28.98 2.71 9.27
C GLU A 589 -29.54 3.35 7.98
N GLY A 590 -30.40 2.62 7.28
CA GLY A 590 -31.05 3.10 6.05
C GLY A 590 -30.18 3.03 4.79
N ILE A 591 -28.96 2.52 4.86
CA ILE A 591 -28.08 2.28 3.71
C ILE A 591 -28.35 0.87 3.19
N ASN A 592 -29.23 0.75 2.20
CA ASN A 592 -29.61 -0.55 1.64
C ASN A 592 -28.47 -1.29 0.95
N ALA A 593 -27.40 -0.60 0.53
CA ALA A 593 -26.22 -1.22 -0.04
C ALA A 593 -25.47 -2.11 0.97
N TYR A 594 -25.58 -1.84 2.27
CA TYR A 594 -24.86 -2.60 3.30
C TYR A 594 -25.52 -3.95 3.61
N ILE A 595 -26.80 -4.15 3.25
CA ILE A 595 -27.50 -5.42 3.48
C ILE A 595 -27.57 -6.18 2.14
N PRO A 596 -26.80 -7.27 1.98
CA PRO A 596 -26.82 -8.08 0.76
C PRO A 596 -28.20 -8.71 0.56
N ARG A 597 -28.65 -8.78 -0.69
CA ARG A 597 -29.91 -9.47 -1.02
C ARG A 597 -29.69 -10.98 -1.09
N THR A 598 -30.54 -11.75 -0.41
CA THR A 598 -30.42 -13.22 -0.34
C THR A 598 -31.71 -13.97 -0.72
N ASP A 599 -32.79 -13.26 -1.01
CA ASP A 599 -34.11 -13.82 -1.33
C ASP A 599 -34.39 -13.96 -2.84
N ASN A 600 -33.48 -13.52 -3.71
CA ASN A 600 -33.65 -13.63 -5.16
C ASN A 600 -32.93 -14.86 -5.73
N GLU A 601 -33.69 -15.80 -6.30
CA GLU A 601 -33.17 -17.04 -6.91
C GLU A 601 -32.24 -16.79 -8.11
N ASN A 602 -32.29 -15.60 -8.71
CA ASN A 602 -31.41 -15.23 -9.83
C ASN A 602 -30.06 -14.68 -9.36
N ASP A 603 -29.86 -14.41 -8.07
CA ASP A 603 -28.56 -13.98 -7.56
C ASP A 603 -27.63 -15.20 -7.50
N GLU A 604 -26.38 -15.03 -7.96
CA GLU A 604 -25.42 -16.14 -8.10
C GLU A 604 -24.10 -15.79 -7.43
N VAL A 605 -23.37 -16.83 -7.00
CA VAL A 605 -21.95 -16.72 -6.59
C VAL A 605 -21.07 -17.14 -7.77
N PHE A 606 -19.92 -16.51 -7.93
CA PHE A 606 -18.99 -16.89 -9.01
C PHE A 606 -18.42 -18.29 -8.81
N VAL A 607 -18.39 -19.05 -9.91
CA VAL A 607 -17.77 -20.38 -9.99
C VAL A 607 -16.54 -20.29 -10.90
N TYR A 608 -15.44 -20.90 -10.46
CA TYR A 608 -14.20 -20.88 -11.23
C TYR A 608 -14.27 -21.83 -12.44
N ASN A 609 -14.08 -21.28 -13.64
CA ASN A 609 -13.78 -22.06 -14.85
C ASN A 609 -12.62 -21.40 -15.64
N ALA A 610 -11.53 -22.15 -15.79
CA ALA A 610 -10.30 -21.64 -16.43
C ALA A 610 -10.46 -21.33 -17.93
N GLU A 611 -11.29 -22.11 -18.65
CA GLU A 611 -11.52 -21.93 -20.08
C GLU A 611 -12.40 -20.70 -20.32
N THR A 612 -13.54 -20.61 -19.63
CA THR A 612 -14.46 -19.48 -19.69
C THR A 612 -13.77 -18.17 -19.30
N LYS A 613 -12.97 -18.17 -18.22
CA LYS A 613 -12.20 -16.98 -17.81
C LYS A 613 -11.30 -16.46 -18.92
N LYS A 614 -10.63 -17.34 -19.64
CA LYS A 614 -9.74 -16.95 -20.75
C LYS A 614 -10.52 -16.34 -21.91
N ILE A 615 -11.70 -16.88 -22.22
CA ILE A 615 -12.59 -16.35 -23.25
C ILE A 615 -13.08 -14.95 -22.86
N ILE A 616 -13.60 -14.78 -21.64
CA ILE A 616 -14.07 -13.49 -21.13
C ILE A 616 -12.96 -12.44 -21.15
N SER A 617 -11.73 -12.79 -20.73
CA SER A 617 -10.58 -11.87 -20.75
C SER A 617 -10.21 -11.39 -22.18
N ASP A 618 -10.25 -12.29 -23.17
CA ASP A 618 -10.03 -11.93 -24.57
C ASP A 618 -11.14 -11.03 -25.11
N LEU A 619 -12.40 -11.35 -24.81
CA LEU A 619 -13.55 -10.54 -25.23
C LEU A 619 -13.56 -9.16 -24.57
N TRP A 620 -13.28 -9.07 -23.27
CA TRP A 620 -13.19 -7.79 -22.54
C TRP A 620 -12.11 -6.88 -23.13
N SER A 621 -10.95 -7.44 -23.49
CA SER A 621 -9.91 -6.70 -24.19
C SER A 621 -10.40 -6.08 -25.50
N ARG A 622 -11.27 -6.80 -26.24
CA ARG A 622 -11.88 -6.28 -27.47
C ARG A 622 -12.95 -5.22 -27.20
N VAL A 623 -13.74 -5.35 -26.13
CA VAL A 623 -14.69 -4.30 -25.67
C VAL A 623 -13.93 -3.01 -25.39
N LYS A 624 -12.80 -3.06 -24.67
CA LYS A 624 -11.97 -1.88 -24.40
C LYS A 624 -11.39 -1.24 -25.67
N ILE A 625 -11.04 -2.05 -26.67
CA ILE A 625 -10.63 -1.55 -27.99
C ILE A 625 -11.80 -0.84 -28.69
N ALA A 626 -13.00 -1.40 -28.66
CA ALA A 626 -14.20 -0.78 -29.23
C ALA A 626 -14.51 0.57 -28.56
N ALA A 627 -14.48 0.62 -27.22
CA ALA A 627 -14.65 1.84 -26.45
C ALA A 627 -13.64 2.93 -26.86
N SER A 628 -12.35 2.58 -27.00
CA SER A 628 -11.31 3.52 -27.42
C SER A 628 -11.48 4.03 -28.86
N ASN A 629 -12.19 3.30 -29.72
CA ASN A 629 -12.44 3.71 -31.11
C ASN A 629 -13.72 4.53 -31.27
N ALA A 630 -14.62 4.49 -30.29
CA ALA A 630 -15.88 5.22 -30.29
C ALA A 630 -15.74 6.70 -29.86
N GLY A 631 -14.66 7.03 -29.14
CA GLY A 631 -14.35 8.37 -28.60
C GLY A 631 -13.66 9.35 -29.54
#